data_AF-A0A5N5GM42-F1
#
_entry.id   AF-A0A5N5GM42-F1
#
_cell.length_a   1.000
_cell.length_b   1.000
_cell.length_c   1.000
_cell.angle_alpha   90.00
_cell.angle_beta   90.00
_cell.angle_gamma   90.00
#
_symmetry.space_group_name_H-M   'P 1'
#
loop_
_entity.id
_entity.type
_entity.pdbx_description
1 polymer ?
#
loop_
_entity_poly.entity_id
_entity_poly.type
_entity_poly.pdbx_seq_one_letter_code
_entity_poly.pdbx_strand_id
1 'polypeptide(L)'
;MENHSLVPLGFRLKPTDQEFVGHFLYNFLENIPLLPPHNTLSNIFGNKSEPSEIWEAYGGTQLADDQPALYLFSELKRLNPKGTARN
;
A
#
# COMPACT_ATOMS: atom_id res chain seq x y z
N MET A 1 21.80 -17.12 -4.80
CA MET A 1 21.43 -17.70 -3.50
C MET A 1 20.44 -16.78 -2.85
N GLU A 2 19.34 -17.34 -2.39
CA GLU A 2 18.02 -16.72 -2.36
C GLU A 2 17.80 -16.11 -0.96
N ASN A 3 17.58 -14.80 -0.90
CA ASN A 3 17.30 -14.10 0.36
C ASN A 3 15.79 -14.23 0.66
N HIS A 4 15.37 -15.46 0.98
CA HIS A 4 14.02 -15.70 1.48
C HIS A 4 13.91 -15.12 2.88
N SER A 5 13.27 -13.95 2.93
CA SER A 5 12.39 -13.51 4.02
C SER A 5 13.02 -13.46 5.43
N LEU A 6 13.46 -12.27 5.83
CA LEU A 6 13.60 -11.89 7.25
C LEU A 6 12.26 -11.88 8.01
N VAL A 7 11.16 -12.24 7.34
CA VAL A 7 9.82 -12.21 7.88
C VAL A 7 9.42 -13.65 8.28
N PRO A 8 9.12 -13.90 9.57
CA PRO A 8 8.72 -15.22 10.04
C PRO A 8 7.50 -15.77 9.31
N LEU A 9 7.44 -17.09 9.14
CA LEU A 9 6.27 -17.77 8.63
C LEU A 9 5.04 -17.42 9.49
N GLY A 10 3.99 -16.89 8.87
CA GLY A 10 2.77 -16.45 9.56
C GLY A 10 2.81 -15.01 10.09
N PHE A 11 3.85 -14.22 9.80
CA PHE A 11 3.79 -12.78 10.00
C PHE A 11 2.70 -12.18 9.10
N ARG A 12 1.85 -11.35 9.69
CA ARG A 12 0.73 -10.71 9.01
C ARG A 12 0.80 -9.22 9.23
N LEU A 13 0.63 -8.46 8.16
CA LEU A 13 0.54 -7.00 8.27
C LEU A 13 -0.88 -6.60 8.67
N LYS A 14 -1.08 -6.39 9.97
CA LYS A 14 -2.32 -5.87 10.55
C LYS A 14 -2.02 -4.63 11.41
N PRO A 15 -1.58 -3.53 10.78
CA PRO A 15 -1.30 -2.30 11.51
C PRO A 15 -2.59 -1.75 12.10
N THR A 16 -2.50 -1.20 13.30
CA THR A 16 -3.51 -0.30 13.84
C THR A 16 -3.54 1.01 13.05
N ASP A 17 -4.64 1.76 13.12
CA ASP A 17 -4.73 3.09 12.48
C ASP A 17 -3.57 4.02 12.91
N GLN A 18 -3.16 3.93 14.18
CA GLN A 18 -2.04 4.70 14.71
C GLN A 18 -0.70 4.27 14.11
N GLU A 19 -0.46 2.97 13.93
CA GLU A 19 0.75 2.47 13.26
C GLU A 19 0.73 2.83 11.78
N PHE A 20 -0.43 2.74 11.13
CA PHE A 20 -0.59 3.10 9.73
C PHE A 20 -0.22 4.57 9.48
N VAL A 21 -0.78 5.50 10.26
CA VAL A 21 -0.47 6.92 10.10
C VAL A 21 0.94 7.25 10.61
N GLY A 22 1.28 6.80 11.82
CA GLY A 22 2.49 7.22 12.53
C GLY A 22 3.77 6.53 12.06
N HIS A 23 3.68 5.32 11.51
CA HIS A 23 4.85 4.60 10.98
C HIS A 23 4.81 4.51 9.46
N PHE A 24 3.73 4.02 8.85
CA PHE A 24 3.75 3.81 7.40
C PHE A 24 3.69 5.14 6.63
N LEU A 25 2.67 5.96 6.88
CA LEU A 25 2.49 7.22 6.15
C LEU A 25 3.56 8.25 6.52
N TYR A 26 3.87 8.41 7.81
CA TYR A 26 4.90 9.34 8.25
C TYR A 26 6.28 8.99 7.68
N ASN A 27 6.72 7.73 7.80
CA ASN A 27 8.03 7.33 7.27
C ASN A 27 8.09 7.47 5.75
N PHE A 28 6.99 7.18 5.06
CA PHE A 28 6.89 7.41 3.62
C PHE A 28 7.11 8.89 3.25
N LEU A 29 6.52 9.83 4.00
CA LEU A 29 6.71 11.28 3.78
C LEU A 29 8.11 11.77 4.14
N GLU A 30 8.69 11.24 5.23
CA GLU A 30 10.04 11.59 5.69
C GLU A 30 11.15 10.86 4.90
N ASN A 31 10.81 10.11 3.84
CA ASN A 31 11.74 9.29 3.05
C ASN A 31 12.55 8.29 3.90
N ILE A 32 11.98 7.87 5.04
CA ILE A 32 12.56 6.83 5.88
C ILE A 32 12.31 5.49 5.19
N PRO A 33 13.35 4.65 4.99
CA PRO A 33 13.20 3.38 4.30
C PRO A 33 12.16 2.47 4.97
N LEU A 34 11.09 2.16 4.24
CA LEU A 34 10.14 1.11 4.61
C LEU A 34 10.68 -0.24 4.14
N LEU A 35 10.39 -1.31 4.88
CA LEU A 35 10.74 -2.66 4.48
C LEU A 35 10.05 -3.01 3.14
N PRO A 36 10.73 -3.60 2.16
CA PRO A 36 10.07 -4.10 0.95
C PRO A 36 8.99 -5.13 1.30
N PRO A 37 7.82 -5.15 0.63
CA PRO A 37 7.44 -4.37 -0.56
C PRO A 37 6.70 -3.04 -0.27
N HIS A 38 6.75 -2.54 0.96
CA HIS A 38 5.91 -1.43 1.45
C HIS A 38 6.30 -0.04 0.94
N ASN A 39 7.20 0.08 -0.04
CA ASN A 39 7.68 1.35 -0.60
C ASN A 39 7.18 1.59 -2.04
N THR A 40 6.27 0.76 -2.55
CA THR A 40 5.81 0.86 -3.94
C THR A 40 4.73 1.94 -4.07
N LEU A 41 5.04 2.96 -4.86
CA LEU A 41 4.10 4.00 -5.27
C LEU A 41 3.29 3.53 -6.49
N SER A 42 1.97 3.60 -6.36
CA SER A 42 1.00 3.07 -7.32
C SER A 42 -0.07 4.12 -7.60
N ASN A 43 -0.15 4.60 -8.83
CA ASN A 43 -1.18 5.58 -9.21
C ASN A 43 -2.55 4.91 -9.44
N ILE A 44 -3.24 4.54 -8.36
CA ILE A 44 -4.51 3.81 -8.43
C ILE A 44 -5.68 4.68 -8.93
N PHE A 45 -5.59 6.01 -8.82
CA PHE A 45 -6.65 6.94 -9.24
C PHE A 45 -6.42 7.56 -10.63
N GLY A 46 -5.23 7.41 -11.21
CA GLY A 46 -4.84 8.08 -12.44
C GLY A 46 -5.27 7.37 -13.71
N ASN A 47 -5.31 6.04 -13.69
CA ASN A 47 -5.29 5.19 -14.89
C ASN A 47 -6.63 4.53 -15.23
N LYS A 48 -7.73 4.87 -14.53
CA LYS A 48 -9.04 4.21 -14.65
C LYS A 48 -8.99 2.68 -14.44
N SER A 49 -8.00 2.21 -13.68
CA SER A 49 -7.89 0.79 -13.33
C SER A 49 -9.02 0.43 -12.38
N GLU A 50 -9.77 -0.61 -12.71
CA GLU A 50 -10.80 -1.14 -11.84
C GLU A 50 -10.16 -1.77 -10.59
N PRO A 51 -10.85 -1.81 -9.44
CA PRO A 51 -10.32 -2.43 -8.21
C PRO A 51 -9.81 -3.86 -8.41
N SER A 52 -10.46 -4.64 -9.27
CA SER A 52 -10.03 -6.01 -9.60
C SER A 52 -8.71 -6.04 -10.38
N GLU A 53 -8.48 -5.09 -11.29
CA GLU A 53 -7.22 -4.99 -12.03
C GLU A 53 -6.07 -4.58 -11.11
N ILE A 54 -6.35 -3.68 -10.16
CA ILE A 54 -5.39 -3.31 -9.10
C ILE A 54 -5.09 -4.53 -8.22
N TRP A 55 -6.10 -5.30 -7.83
CA TRP A 55 -5.93 -6.51 -7.03
C TRP A 55 -4.98 -7.51 -7.70
N GLU A 56 -5.19 -7.81 -8.99
CA GLU A 56 -4.33 -8.72 -9.74
C GLU A 56 -2.91 -8.14 -9.95
N ALA A 57 -2.81 -6.85 -10.31
CA ALA A 57 -1.52 -6.22 -10.64
C ALA A 57 -0.56 -6.12 -9.45
N TYR A 58 -1.08 -5.94 -8.23
CA TYR A 58 -0.28 -5.77 -7.01
C TYR A 58 -0.19 -7.03 -6.16
N GLY A 59 -0.54 -8.19 -6.72
CA GLY A 59 -0.31 -9.49 -6.07
C GLY A 59 -1.36 -9.86 -5.03
N GLY A 60 -2.58 -9.33 -5.14
CA GLY A 60 -3.72 -9.73 -4.31
C GLY A 60 -4.01 -11.23 -4.38
N THR A 61 -3.77 -11.87 -5.52
CA THR A 61 -3.88 -13.32 -5.72
C THR A 61 -2.77 -14.14 -5.07
N GLN A 62 -1.67 -13.49 -4.66
CA GLN A 62 -0.56 -14.13 -3.97
C GLN A 62 -0.63 -13.89 -2.45
N LEU A 63 -1.65 -13.15 -1.98
CA LEU A 63 -1.89 -12.99 -0.55
C LEU A 63 -2.31 -14.33 0.04
N ALA A 64 -1.76 -14.63 1.21
CA ALA A 64 -2.25 -15.74 2.01
C ALA A 64 -3.71 -15.47 2.43
N ASP A 65 -4.51 -16.53 2.54
CA ASP A 65 -5.94 -16.47 2.92
C ASP A 65 -6.20 -15.70 4.22
N ASP A 66 -5.17 -15.52 5.03
CA ASP A 66 -5.19 -14.88 6.33
C ASP A 66 -4.75 -13.40 6.33
N GLN A 67 -4.34 -12.86 5.17
CA GLN A 67 -4.11 -11.44 4.92
C GLN A 67 -5.28 -10.84 4.12
N PRO A 68 -6.18 -10.09 4.77
CA PRO A 68 -7.44 -9.68 4.15
C PRO A 68 -7.33 -8.48 3.20
N ALA A 69 -6.17 -7.82 3.11
CA ALA A 69 -6.06 -6.55 2.41
C ALA A 69 -4.68 -6.33 1.76
N LEU A 70 -4.71 -5.58 0.66
CA LEU A 70 -3.55 -4.92 0.05
C LEU A 70 -3.45 -3.49 0.58
N TYR A 71 -2.24 -3.07 0.94
CA TYR A 71 -1.94 -1.69 1.30
C TYR A 71 -1.03 -1.09 0.25
N LEU A 72 -1.43 0.03 -0.34
CA LEU A 72 -0.74 0.70 -1.44
C LEU A 72 -0.58 2.18 -1.11
N PHE A 73 0.57 2.75 -1.45
CA PHE A 73 0.74 4.21 -1.47
C PHE A 73 0.37 4.72 -2.86
N SER A 74 -0.51 5.71 -2.94
CA SER A 74 -0.87 6.36 -4.19
C SER A 74 -0.57 7.84 -4.13
N GLU A 75 -0.13 8.39 -5.25
CA GLU A 75 -0.10 9.83 -5.43
C GLU A 75 -1.51 10.39 -5.29
N LEU A 76 -1.62 11.50 -4.55
CA LEU A 76 -2.88 12.21 -4.39
C LEU A 76 -3.18 12.96 -5.70
N LYS A 77 -4.06 12.40 -6.54
CA LYS A 77 -4.54 13.13 -7.72
C LYS A 77 -5.50 14.22 -7.25
N ARG A 78 -5.07 15.48 -7.36
CA ARG A 78 -5.95 16.64 -7.16
C ARG A 78 -7.00 16.65 -8.25
N LEU A 79 -8.19 16.12 -7.96
CA LEU A 79 -9.32 16.14 -8.88
C LEU A 79 -9.83 17.57 -9.17
N ASN A 80 -9.46 18.55 -8.33
CA ASN A 80 -9.77 19.96 -8.54
C ASN A 80 -8.60 20.88 -8.09
N PRO A 81 -8.28 21.96 -8.83
CA PRO A 81 -7.37 23.01 -8.36
C PRO A 81 -7.84 23.70 -7.07
N LYS A 82 -9.16 23.66 -6.78
CA LYS A 82 -9.81 24.32 -5.64
C LYS A 82 -10.11 23.44 -4.42
N GLY A 83 -9.63 22.21 -4.35
CA GLY A 83 -9.53 21.48 -3.08
C GLY A 83 -10.84 21.26 -2.30
N THR A 84 -11.88 20.75 -2.95
CA THR A 84 -13.02 20.14 -2.25
C THR A 84 -13.37 18.83 -2.92
N ALA A 85 -13.18 17.72 -2.20
CA ALA A 85 -13.69 16.41 -2.58
C ALA A 85 -15.23 16.46 -2.49
N ARG A 86 -15.89 15.91 -3.49
CA ARG A 86 -17.36 15.86 -3.56
C ARG A 86 -17.82 14.68 -2.71
N ASN A 87 -18.68 14.96 -1.72
CA ASN A 87 -19.41 13.97 -0.94
C ASN A 87 -20.44 13.24 -1.80
#